data_AF-W0LBZ7-F1
#
_entry.id   AF-W0LBZ7-F1
#
_cell.length_a   1.000
_cell.length_b   1.000
_cell.length_c   1.000
_cell.angle_alpha   90.00
_cell.angle_beta   90.00
_cell.angle_gamma   90.00
#
_symmetry.space_group_name_H-M   'P 1'
#
loop_
_entity.id
_entity.type
_entity.pdbx_description
1 polymer ?
#
loop_
_entity_poly.entity_id
_entity_poly.type
_entity_poly.pdbx_seq_one_letter_code
_entity_poly.pdbx_strand_id
1 'polypeptide(L)' 'MENKMLTVEQAYKAMFYFLEHQYELTKSDEIGGLLGFMDWTLWSDSSTPADPAMWEDWLVAVKRAL' A
#
# COMPACT_ATOMS: atom_id res chain seq x y z
N MET A 1 -21.06 -0.18 -0.66
CA MET A 1 -20.40 1.00 -0.07
C MET A 1 -20.86 2.20 -0.85
N GLU A 2 -21.24 3.30 -0.19
CA GLU A 2 -21.49 4.58 -0.87
C GLU A 2 -20.23 5.03 -1.64
N ASN A 3 -20.39 5.89 -2.64
CA ASN A 3 -19.29 6.41 -3.44
C ASN A 3 -18.43 7.37 -2.59
N LYS A 4 -17.55 6.78 -1.77
CA LYS A 4 -16.64 7.50 -0.88
C LYS A 4 -15.31 7.74 -1.60
N MET A 5 -14.89 9.00 -1.63
CA MET A 5 -13.57 9.38 -2.13
C MET A 5 -12.52 9.07 -1.06
N LEU A 6 -11.50 8.30 -1.43
CA LEU A 6 -10.34 8.06 -0.59
C LEU A 6 -9.29 9.15 -0.82
N THR A 7 -8.59 9.56 0.24
CA THR A 7 -7.33 10.29 0.06
C THR A 7 -6.27 9.38 -0.57
N VAL A 8 -5.21 9.96 -1.13
CA VAL A 8 -4.08 9.21 -1.70
C VAL A 8 -3.48 8.21 -0.69
N GLU A 9 -3.36 8.62 0.57
CA GLU A 9 -2.89 7.77 1.67
C GLU A 9 -3.89 6.65 2.00
N GLN A 10 -5.19 6.95 2.01
CA GLN A 10 -6.21 5.93 2.27
C GLN A 10 -6.27 4.90 1.14
N ALA A 11 -6.10 5.34 -0.10
CA ALA A 11 -6.01 4.44 -1.26
C ALA A 11 -4.75 3.56 -1.18
N TYR A 12 -3.62 4.10 -0.70
CA TYR A 12 -2.41 3.32 -0.44
C TYR A 12 -2.67 2.22 0.59
N LYS A 13 -3.26 2.58 1.73
CA LYS A 13 -3.61 1.62 2.79
C LYS A 13 -4.60 0.56 2.31
N ALA A 14 -5.58 0.95 1.49
CA ALA A 14 -6.54 0.02 0.90
C ALA A 14 -5.85 -1.01 -0.01
N MET A 15 -4.90 -0.57 -0.84
CA MET A 15 -4.11 -1.47 -1.68
C MET A 15 -3.20 -2.36 -0.82
N PHE A 16 -2.58 -1.84 0.25
CA PHE A 16 -1.77 -2.63 1.17
C PHE A 16 -2.59 -3.78 1.78
N TYR A 17 -3.77 -3.48 2.32
CA TYR A 17 -4.65 -4.51 2.90
C TYR A 17 -5.15 -5.52 1.87
N PHE A 18 -5.36 -5.08 0.63
CA PHE A 18 -5.70 -5.99 -0.45
C PHE A 18 -4.56 -7.00 -0.73
N LEU A 19 -3.31 -6.54 -0.82
CA LEU A 19 -2.15 -7.38 -1.02
C LEU A 19 -1.85 -8.28 0.19
N GLU A 20 -2.03 -7.77 1.41
CA GLU A 20 -1.93 -8.55 2.65
C GLU A 20 -2.89 -9.74 2.62
N HIS A 21 -4.15 -9.51 2.26
CA HIS A 21 -5.12 -10.58 2.10
C HIS A 21 -4.70 -11.60 1.02
N GLN A 22 -4.12 -11.15 -0.10
CA GLN A 22 -3.59 -12.08 -1.12
C GLN A 22 -2.40 -12.90 -0.59
N TYR A 23 -1.50 -12.29 0.19
CA TYR A 23 -0.42 -13.01 0.84
C TYR A 23 -0.95 -14.04 1.82
N GLU A 24 -1.98 -13.71 2.61
CA GLU A 24 -2.58 -14.64 3.56
C GLU A 24 -3.09 -15.92 2.88
N LEU A 25 -3.72 -15.76 1.71
CA LEU A 25 -4.28 -16.85 0.91
C LEU A 25 -3.22 -17.69 0.19
N THR A 26 -2.18 -17.04 -0.34
CA THR A 26 -1.24 -17.68 -1.28
C THR A 26 0.09 -18.05 -0.65
N LYS A 27 0.49 -17.36 0.43
CA LYS A 27 1.84 -17.39 1.01
C LYS A 27 2.95 -17.14 -0.02
N SER A 28 2.68 -16.31 -1.04
CA SER A 28 3.69 -15.95 -2.04
C SER A 28 4.80 -15.10 -1.42
N ASP A 29 6.05 -15.57 -1.54
CA ASP A 29 7.24 -14.86 -1.06
C ASP A 29 7.41 -13.50 -1.75
N GLU A 30 7.01 -13.38 -3.01
CA GLU A 30 7.06 -12.13 -3.77
C GLU A 30 6.10 -11.08 -3.19
N ILE A 31 4.88 -11.48 -2.84
CA ILE A 31 3.92 -10.57 -2.18
C ILE A 31 4.41 -10.25 -0.76
N GLY A 32 4.94 -11.23 -0.03
CA GLY A 32 5.50 -11.00 1.31
C GLY A 32 6.67 -10.01 1.31
N GLY A 33 7.59 -10.15 0.35
CA GLY A 33 8.70 -9.22 0.15
C GLY A 33 8.21 -7.81 -0.17
N LEU A 34 7.25 -7.69 -1.10
CA LEU A 34 6.63 -6.41 -1.45
C LEU A 34 5.97 -5.75 -0.23
N LEU A 35 5.15 -6.49 0.53
CA LEU A 35 4.52 -6.00 1.75
C LEU A 35 5.53 -5.49 2.77
N GLY A 36 6.69 -6.13 2.89
CA GLY A 36 7.78 -5.67 3.76
C GLY A 36 8.32 -4.29 3.38
N PHE A 37 8.49 -3.99 2.08
CA PHE A 37 8.89 -2.65 1.62
C PHE A 37 7.78 -1.61 1.79
N MET A 38 6.53 -2.05 1.68
CA MET A 38 5.34 -1.21 1.70
C MET A 38 4.80 -0.91 3.10
N ASP A 39 5.28 -1.62 4.12
CA ASP A 39 4.76 -1.53 5.47
C ASP A 39 4.87 -0.10 6.01
N TRP A 40 3.71 0.51 6.26
CA TRP A 40 3.57 1.87 6.77
C TRP A 40 3.44 1.91 8.30
N THR A 41 3.39 0.74 8.95
CA THR A 41 3.22 0.61 10.40
C THR A 41 4.53 0.59 11.17
N LEU A 42 5.65 0.39 10.48
CA LEU A 42 6.98 0.25 11.08
C LEU A 42 7.52 1.53 11.75
N TRP A 43 7.02 2.70 11.36
CA TRP A 43 7.43 3.97 11.94
C TRP A 43 6.25 4.59 12.68
N SER A 44 6.43 4.80 13.98
CA SER A 44 5.43 5.24 14.98
C SER A 44 4.70 6.56 14.65
N ASP A 45 5.19 7.28 13.65
CA ASP A 45 4.91 8.68 13.34
C ASP A 45 4.75 8.95 11.83
N SER A 46 4.87 7.94 10.96
CA SER A 46 4.85 8.14 9.51
C SER A 46 3.54 7.70 8.85
N SER A 47 2.93 8.58 8.06
CA SER A 47 1.85 8.25 7.12
C SER A 47 2.37 7.65 5.80
N THR A 48 3.67 7.39 5.72
CA THR A 48 4.41 6.99 4.52
C THR A 48 4.97 5.56 4.66
N PRO A 49 5.29 4.89 3.54
CA PRO A 49 5.86 3.54 3.54
C PRO A 49 7.24 3.49 4.19
N ALA A 50 7.67 2.29 4.61
CA ALA A 50 9.02 2.08 5.12
C ALA A 50 10.13 2.40 4.09
N ASP A 51 9.88 2.12 2.81
CA ASP A 51 10.73 2.57 1.71
C ASP A 51 10.12 3.82 1.04
N PRO A 52 10.80 4.99 1.11
CA PRO A 52 10.35 6.21 0.44
C PRO A 52 10.10 6.06 -1.08
N ALA A 53 10.83 5.16 -1.76
CA ALA A 53 10.64 4.91 -3.19
C ALA A 53 9.26 4.32 -3.50
N MET A 54 8.70 3.51 -2.59
CA MET A 54 7.36 2.95 -2.73
C MET A 54 6.28 4.03 -2.74
N TRP A 55 6.52 5.16 -2.05
CA TRP A 55 5.59 6.29 -2.08
C TRP A 55 5.59 7.00 -3.42
N GLU A 56 6.76 7.21 -4.02
CA GLU A 56 6.87 7.82 -5.35
C GLU A 56 6.20 6.95 -6.41
N ASP A 57 6.46 5.64 -6.40
CA ASP A 57 5.82 4.67 -7.28
C ASP A 57 4.29 4.65 -7.10
N TRP A 58 3.81 4.74 -5.86
CA TRP A 58 2.38 4.88 -5.56
C TRP A 58 1.77 6.14 -6.15
N LEU A 59 2.42 7.30 -6.00
CA LEU A 59 1.94 8.56 -6.57
C LEU A 59 1.85 8.50 -8.10
N VAL A 60 2.80 7.82 -8.75
CA VAL A 60 2.75 7.55 -10.20
C VAL A 60 1.55 6.67 -10.55
N ALA A 61 1.28 5.62 -9.77
CA ALA A 61 0.12 4.75 -9.99
C ALA A 61 -1.21 5.49 -9.80
N VAL A 62 -1.35 6.32 -8.76
CA VAL A 62 -2.54 7.15 -8.54
C VAL A 62 -2.75 8.13 -9.69
N LYS A 63 -1.69 8.79 -10.16
CA LYS A 63 -1.77 9.71 -11.31
C LYS A 63 -2.25 9.02 -12.59
N ARG A 64 -1.94 7.73 -12.78
CA ARG A 64 -2.42 6.94 -13.92
C ARG A 64 -3.89 6.53 -13.82
N ALA A 65 -4.44 6.48 -12.61
CA ALA A 65 -5.83 6.10 -12.35
C ALA A 65 -6.81 7.29 -12.39
N LEU A 66 -6.30 8.52 -12.39
CA LEU A 66 -7.04 9.78 -12.57
C LEU A 66 -7.17 10.12 -14.05
#